data_AF-A0A7W5CM19-F1
#
_entry.id   AF-A0A7W5CM19-F1
#
_cell.length_a   1.000
_cell.length_b   1.000
_cell.length_c   1.000
_cell.angle_alpha   90.00
_cell.angle_beta   90.00
_cell.angle_gamma   90.00
#
_symmetry.space_group_name_H-M   'P 1'
#
loop_
_entity.id
_entity.type
_entity.pdbx_description
1 polymer ?
#
loop_
_entity_poly.entity_id
_entity_poly.type
_entity_poly.pdbx_seq_one_letter_code
_entity_poly.pdbx_strand_id
1 'polypeptide(L)' 'MSDSTAPDAAPELIDRVRLIEAQPLDTRAEAYAAVHDELARRLASAPTDASVAARP' A
#
# COMPACT_ATOMS: atom_id res chain seq x y z
N MET A 1 -22.21 -2.67 -3.54
CA MET A 1 -20.98 -2.75 -2.73
C MET A 1 -19.84 -2.99 -3.70
N SER A 2 -19.10 -1.94 -4.07
CA SER A 2 -17.82 -2.12 -4.76
C SER A 2 -16.86 -2.65 -3.71
N ASP A 3 -16.77 -3.95 -3.63
CA ASP A 3 -15.72 -4.63 -2.91
C ASP A 3 -14.43 -4.42 -3.72
N SER A 4 -13.83 -3.23 -3.59
CA SER A 4 -12.47 -2.94 -4.07
C SER A 4 -11.43 -3.43 -3.05
N THR A 5 -11.76 -4.46 -2.28
CA THR A 5 -10.79 -5.23 -1.54
C THR A 5 -10.06 -6.08 -2.56
N ALA A 6 -9.00 -5.53 -3.17
CA ALA A 6 -8.06 -6.30 -3.98
C ALA A 6 -7.56 -7.46 -3.11
N PRO A 7 -8.07 -8.70 -3.27
CA PRO A 7 -7.77 -9.80 -2.35
C PRO A 7 -6.31 -10.22 -2.43
N ASP A 8 -5.60 -9.74 -3.47
CA ASP A 8 -4.24 -10.07 -3.84
C ASP A 8 -3.19 -9.05 -3.34
N ALA A 9 -3.62 -7.85 -2.91
CA ALA A 9 -2.67 -6.80 -2.54
C ALA A 9 -1.93 -7.08 -1.20
N ALA A 10 -2.58 -7.79 -0.28
CA ALA A 10 -1.99 -8.13 1.02
C ALA A 10 -0.94 -9.26 0.92
N PRO A 11 -1.18 -10.37 0.20
CA PRO A 11 -0.15 -11.37 -0.10
C PRO A 11 1.08 -10.78 -0.78
N GLU A 12 0.90 -9.96 -1.82
CA GLU A 12 2.02 -9.33 -2.55
C GLU A 12 2.85 -8.41 -1.64
N LEU A 13 2.22 -7.65 -0.75
CA LEU A 13 2.93 -6.79 0.19
C LEU A 13 3.76 -7.61 1.20
N ILE A 14 3.22 -8.72 1.69
CA ILE A 14 3.93 -9.63 2.60
C ILE A 14 5.16 -10.22 1.89
N ASP A 15 5.03 -10.68 0.66
CA ASP A 15 6.15 -11.22 -0.10
C ASP A 15 7.22 -10.15 -0.38
N ARG A 16 6.79 -8.92 -0.67
CA ARG A 16 7.71 -7.78 -0.83
C ARG A 16 8.47 -7.44 0.46
N VAL A 17 7.81 -7.47 1.62
CA VAL A 17 8.47 -7.28 2.92
C VAL A 17 9.50 -8.38 3.18
N ARG A 18 9.16 -9.65 2.90
CA ARG A 18 10.11 -10.77 3.03
C ARG A 18 11.34 -10.61 2.14
N LEU A 19 11.16 -10.08 0.92
CA LEU A 19 12.28 -9.78 0.04
C LEU A 19 13.20 -8.69 0.61
N ILE A 20 12.64 -7.66 1.24
CA ILE A 20 13.41 -6.60 1.92
C ILE A 20 14.19 -7.20 3.11
N GLU A 21 13.56 -8.09 3.88
CA GLU A 21 14.19 -8.76 5.02
C GLU A 21 15.30 -9.75 4.62
N ALA A 22 15.39 -10.12 3.34
CA ALA A 22 16.52 -10.90 2.82
C ALA A 22 17.73 -10.03 2.42
N GLN A 23 17.55 -8.70 2.33
CA GLN A 23 18.62 -7.77 1.95
C GLN A 23 19.59 -7.49 3.12
N PRO A 24 20.81 -6.99 2.81
CA PRO A 24 21.73 -6.43 3.82
C PRO A 24 21.07 -5.35 4.69
N LEU A 25 21.45 -5.29 5.96
CA LEU A 25 20.78 -4.44 6.96
C LEU A 25 20.82 -2.95 6.59
N ASP A 26 21.93 -2.49 6.02
CA ASP A 26 22.19 -1.12 5.60
C ASP A 26 21.27 -0.64 4.46
N THR A 27 20.71 -1.55 3.65
CA THR A 27 19.80 -1.20 2.55
C THR A 27 18.32 -1.26 2.93
N ARG A 28 17.97 -1.92 4.04
CA ARG A 28 16.56 -2.16 4.39
C ARG A 28 15.78 -0.90 4.66
N ALA A 29 16.40 0.08 5.32
CA ALA A 29 15.72 1.31 5.72
C ALA A 29 15.17 2.06 4.48
N GLU A 30 16.00 2.23 3.45
CA GLU A 30 15.60 2.86 2.19
C GLU A 30 14.52 2.07 1.46
N ALA A 31 14.63 0.74 1.46
CA ALA A 31 13.65 -0.14 0.82
C ALA A 31 12.28 -0.09 1.50
N TYR A 32 12.23 -0.05 2.84
CA TYR A 32 10.97 0.13 3.58
C TYR A 32 10.39 1.53 3.35
N ALA A 33 11.22 2.58 3.34
CA ALA A 33 10.75 3.94 3.05
C ALA A 33 10.05 4.01 1.69
N ALA A 34 10.62 3.38 0.65
CA ALA A 34 10.02 3.33 -0.67
C ALA A 34 8.66 2.58 -0.69
N VAL A 35 8.50 1.53 0.11
CA VAL A 35 7.21 0.83 0.27
C VAL A 35 6.19 1.74 0.96
N HIS A 36 6.59 2.44 2.02
CA HIS A 36 5.72 3.38 2.73
C HIS A 36 5.26 4.52 1.82
N ASP A 37 6.16 5.12 1.05
CA ASP A 37 5.82 6.20 0.12
C ASP A 37 4.81 5.76 -0.95
N GLU A 38 4.98 4.54 -1.45
CA GLU A 38 4.07 3.95 -2.43
C GLU A 38 2.67 3.72 -1.84
N LEU A 39 2.58 3.14 -0.65
CA LEU A 39 1.31 2.94 0.04
C LEU A 39 0.62 4.27 0.38
N ALA A 40 1.39 5.27 0.79
CA ALA A 40 0.88 6.62 1.06
C ALA A 40 0.29 7.26 -0.22
N ARG A 41 0.96 7.13 -1.38
CA ARG A 41 0.42 7.61 -2.66
C ARG A 41 -0.87 6.91 -3.05
N ARG A 42 -0.96 5.58 -2.85
CA ARG A 42 -2.17 4.81 -3.13
C ARG A 42 -3.34 5.27 -2.26
N LEU A 43 -3.10 5.48 -0.97
CA LEU A 43 -4.09 6.02 -0.05
C LEU A 43 -4.54 7.44 -0.44
N ALA A 44 -3.60 8.31 -0.79
CA ALA A 44 -3.92 9.68 -1.23
C ALA A 44 -4.70 9.72 -2.55
N SER A 45 -4.50 8.73 -3.42
CA SER A 45 -5.19 8.61 -4.71
C SER A 45 -6.52 7.85 -4.63
N ALA A 46 -6.80 7.20 -3.50
CA ALA A 46 -8.07 6.52 -3.29
C ALA A 46 -9.18 7.57 -3.17
N PRO A 47 -10.33 7.39 -3.84
CA PRO A 47 -11.47 8.26 -3.64
C PRO A 47 -11.84 8.22 -2.16
N THR A 48 -11.60 9.30 -1.43
CA THR A 48 -12.08 9.39 -0.07
C THR A 48 -13.60 9.37 -0.17
N ASP A 49 -14.25 8.43 0.52
CA ASP A 49 -15.70 8.20 0.54
C ASP A 49 -16.53 9.40 1.05
N ALA A 50 -15.94 10.59 1.14
CA ALA A 50 -16.60 11.86 1.37
C ALA A 50 -17.33 12.39 0.11
N SER A 51 -16.94 11.95 -1.10
CA SER A 51 -17.62 12.37 -2.34
C SER A 51 -18.92 11.61 -2.63
N VAL A 52 -19.16 10.47 -1.97
CA VAL A 52 -20.38 9.66 -2.17
C VAL A 52 -21.53 10.12 -1.26
N ALA A 53 -21.22 10.75 -0.12
CA ALA A 53 -22.20 11.29 0.82
C ALA A 53 -22.86 12.61 0.36
N ALA A 54 -22.35 13.24 -0.71
CA ALA A 54 -22.88 14.48 -1.28
C ALA A 54 -23.55 14.21 -2.64
N ARG A 55 -24.59 13.38 -2.65
CA ARG A 55 -25.49 13.25 -3.81
C ARG A 55 -26.94 13.43 -3.32
N PRO A 56 -27.67 14.45 -3.79
CA PRO A 56 -29.04 14.74 -3.36
C PRO A 56 -30.04 13.68 -3.80
#